data_AF-A0AAE0ZJL1-F1
#
_entry.id   AF-A0AAE0ZJL1-F1
#
_cell.length_a   1.000
_cell.length_b   1.000
_cell.length_c   1.000
_cell.angle_alpha   90.00
_cell.angle_beta   90.00
_cell.angle_gamma   90.00
#
_symmetry.space_group_name_H-M   'P 1'
#
loop_
_entity.id
_entity.type
_entity.pdbx_description
1 polymer ?
#
loop_
_entity_poly.entity_id
_entity_poly.type
_entity_poly.pdbx_seq_one_letter_code
_entity_poly.pdbx_strand_id
1 'polypeptide(L)'
;MRQAGVTDEAGGVTLALVAHFCSVTDEAGGVTLALVAHFCSVTDEAGGVTLALVAHFCSVTDEAGGVTLALCPVTDEAGGVTLALVAHFCSVTDEAGGVTLALVAHFCSVTDEAGGVTLALVAHFCSVTDEAGGVTLAPVAYFYSVTDEAGGLL
;
A
#
# COMPACT_ATOMS: atom_id res chain seq x y z
N MET A 1 9.16 -3.60 -26.39
CA MET A 1 8.34 -3.41 -25.17
C MET A 1 8.21 -1.93 -24.91
N ARG A 2 7.05 -1.43 -24.48
CA ARG A 2 6.93 -0.04 -24.03
C ARG A 2 7.39 0.05 -22.58
N GLN A 3 8.30 0.96 -22.31
CA GLN A 3 8.77 1.31 -20.97
C GLN A 3 8.49 2.79 -20.75
N ALA A 4 8.00 3.13 -19.56
CA ALA A 4 7.81 4.51 -19.13
C ALA A 4 8.63 4.72 -17.85
N GLY A 5 9.39 5.80 -17.82
CA GLY A 5 10.14 6.24 -16.65
C GLY A 5 9.92 7.74 -16.48
N VAL A 6 9.52 8.16 -15.28
CA VAL A 6 9.33 9.58 -14.94
C VAL A 6 10.03 9.86 -13.62
N THR A 7 10.76 10.97 -13.59
CA THR A 7 11.34 11.54 -12.39
C THR A 7 10.88 12.99 -12.35
N ASP A 8 10.25 13.39 -11.26
CA ASP A 8 9.85 14.77 -11.00
C ASP A 8 10.35 15.24 -9.64
N GLU A 9 10.69 16.53 -9.55
CA GLU A 9 11.39 17.09 -8.40
C GLU A 9 10.50 18.03 -7.56
N ALA A 10 9.41 18.57 -8.11
CA ALA A 10 8.67 19.67 -7.45
C ALA A 10 7.25 19.97 -7.99
N GLY A 11 6.67 19.13 -8.84
CA GLY A 11 5.42 19.36 -9.56
C GLY A 11 4.38 18.26 -9.43
N GLY A 12 4.78 17.08 -8.95
CA GLY A 12 3.94 15.90 -8.85
C GLY A 12 3.71 15.23 -10.20
N VAL A 13 3.38 13.94 -10.16
CA VAL A 13 3.33 13.09 -11.34
C VAL A 13 1.91 12.61 -11.60
N THR A 14 1.34 12.94 -12.77
CA THR A 14 0.05 12.37 -13.21
C THR A 14 0.20 11.63 -14.54
N LEU A 15 0.03 10.29 -14.55
CA LEU A 15 0.08 9.49 -15.78
C LEU A 15 -1.15 8.61 -15.97
N ALA A 16 -1.56 8.47 -17.23
CA ALA A 16 -2.48 7.44 -17.70
C ALA A 16 -1.89 6.74 -18.93
N LEU A 17 -1.50 5.47 -18.81
CA LEU A 17 -0.80 4.75 -19.88
C LEU A 17 -0.99 3.22 -19.79
N VAL A 18 -0.65 2.53 -20.88
CA VAL A 18 -0.39 1.09 -20.91
C VAL A 18 1.08 0.86 -21.27
N ALA A 19 1.83 0.22 -20.38
CA ALA A 19 3.25 -0.06 -20.54
C ALA A 19 3.57 -1.51 -20.14
N HIS A 20 4.72 -2.04 -20.55
CA HIS A 20 5.19 -3.30 -19.98
C HIS A 20 5.88 -3.06 -18.63
N PHE A 21 6.67 -1.99 -18.57
CA PHE A 21 7.37 -1.53 -17.37
C PHE A 21 7.06 -0.04 -17.14
N CYS A 22 6.75 0.33 -15.91
CA CYS A 22 6.59 1.72 -15.48
C CYS A 22 7.39 1.95 -14.19
N SER A 23 8.18 3.01 -14.15
CA SER A 23 8.84 3.48 -12.93
C SER A 23 8.57 4.97 -12.75
N VAL A 24 8.14 5.37 -11.56
CA VAL A 24 7.91 6.78 -11.22
C VAL A 24 8.66 7.08 -9.93
N THR A 25 9.39 8.18 -9.93
CA THR A 25 10.01 8.78 -8.75
C THR A 25 9.53 10.23 -8.67
N ASP A 26 9.00 10.64 -7.53
CA ASP A 26 8.61 12.01 -7.24
C ASP A 26 9.26 12.44 -5.92
N GLU A 27 9.97 13.56 -5.94
CA GLU A 27 10.60 14.09 -4.72
C GLU A 27 9.63 15.00 -3.95
N ALA A 28 8.76 15.73 -4.66
CA ALA A 28 7.78 16.62 -4.06
C ALA A 28 6.61 16.94 -4.99
N GLY A 29 5.39 16.56 -4.60
CA GLY A 29 4.15 16.94 -5.31
C GLY A 29 3.07 15.85 -5.37
N GLY A 30 3.44 14.61 -5.07
CA GLY A 30 2.57 13.45 -5.02
C GLY A 30 2.38 12.78 -6.39
N VAL A 31 2.05 11.49 -6.35
CA VAL A 31 1.96 10.64 -7.55
C VAL A 31 0.52 10.18 -7.76
N THR A 32 -0.08 10.45 -8.92
CA THR A 32 -1.38 9.92 -9.34
C THR A 32 -1.25 9.10 -10.62
N LEU A 33 -1.52 7.79 -10.56
CA LEU A 33 -1.34 6.88 -11.69
C LEU A 33 -2.60 6.07 -12.01
N ALA A 34 -3.01 6.11 -13.27
CA ALA A 34 -4.01 5.20 -13.85
C ALA A 34 -3.35 4.32 -14.92
N LEU A 35 -2.89 3.13 -14.53
CA LEU A 35 -1.94 2.35 -15.33
C LEU A 35 -2.40 0.91 -15.54
N VAL A 36 -2.13 0.37 -16.73
CA VAL A 36 -2.07 -1.08 -16.95
C VAL A 36 -0.63 -1.45 -17.30
N ALA A 37 0.03 -2.20 -16.42
CA ALA A 37 1.41 -2.59 -16.63
C ALA A 37 1.71 -4.02 -16.18
N HIS A 38 2.74 -4.65 -16.75
CA HIS A 38 3.18 -5.93 -16.21
C HIS A 38 3.97 -5.72 -14.90
N PHE A 39 4.78 -4.67 -14.87
CA PHE A 39 5.58 -4.25 -13.72
C PHE A 39 5.42 -2.75 -13.48
N CYS A 40 5.20 -2.35 -12.24
CA CYS A 40 5.18 -0.95 -11.80
C CYS A 40 6.01 -0.75 -10.53
N SER A 41 6.81 0.31 -10.46
CA SER A 41 7.42 0.77 -9.21
C SER A 41 7.14 2.26 -9.04
N VAL A 42 6.77 2.65 -7.83
CA VAL A 42 6.55 4.05 -7.46
C VAL A 42 7.33 4.35 -6.19
N THR A 43 8.07 5.46 -6.21
CA THR A 43 8.73 6.06 -5.05
C THR A 43 8.27 7.51 -4.97
N ASP A 44 7.78 7.93 -3.81
CA ASP A 44 7.39 9.30 -3.51
C ASP A 44 8.06 9.71 -2.19
N GLU A 45 8.83 10.80 -2.19
CA GLU A 45 9.44 11.30 -0.95
C GLU A 45 8.48 12.25 -0.19
N ALA A 46 7.66 13.04 -0.89
CA ALA A 46 6.78 14.02 -0.25
C ALA A 46 5.55 14.40 -1.09
N GLY A 47 4.38 13.87 -0.73
CA GLY A 47 3.08 14.34 -1.21
C GLY A 47 1.96 13.34 -1.01
N GLY A 48 2.21 12.09 -1.36
CA GLY A 48 1.30 10.95 -1.27
C GLY A 48 1.05 10.29 -2.62
N VAL A 49 0.79 8.98 -2.59
CA VAL A 49 0.62 8.16 -3.78
C VAL A 49 -0.83 7.73 -3.95
N THR A 50 -1.47 8.07 -5.07
CA THR A 50 -2.78 7.56 -5.47
C THR A 50 -2.66 6.68 -6.73
N LEU A 51 -3.06 5.42 -6.61
CA LEU A 51 -2.96 4.43 -7.67
C LEU A 51 -4.34 3.89 -8.09
N ALA A 52 -4.51 3.71 -9.38
CA ALA A 52 -5.55 2.91 -10.01
C ALA A 52 -4.86 1.98 -11.01
N LEU A 53 -4.30 0.90 -10.50
CA LEU A 53 -3.41 0.02 -11.24
C LEU A 53 -4.11 -1.29 -11.63
N VAL A 54 -3.74 -1.85 -12.78
CA VAL A 54 -3.85 -3.28 -13.06
C VAL A 54 -2.44 -3.77 -13.39
N ALA A 55 -1.83 -4.52 -12.48
CA ALA A 55 -0.50 -5.07 -12.70
C ALA A 55 -0.30 -6.48 -12.17
N HIS A 56 0.63 -7.20 -12.79
CA HIS A 56 1.08 -8.51 -12.30
C HIS A 56 2.01 -8.36 -11.10
N PHE A 57 2.88 -7.35 -11.15
CA PHE A 57 3.79 -7.00 -10.07
C PHE A 57 3.81 -5.49 -9.90
N CYS A 58 3.70 -5.05 -8.65
CA CYS A 58 3.84 -3.65 -8.29
C CYS A 58 4.59 -3.52 -6.96
N SER A 59 5.22 -2.38 -6.71
CA SER A 59 5.71 -1.96 -5.40
C SER A 59 5.55 -0.45 -5.25
N VAL A 60 5.20 0.00 -4.05
CA VAL A 60 5.08 1.42 -3.71
C VAL A 60 5.90 1.68 -2.45
N THR A 61 6.70 2.74 -2.49
CA THR A 61 7.37 3.33 -1.33
C THR A 61 6.96 4.79 -1.25
N ASP A 62 6.48 5.20 -0.10
CA ASP A 62 6.11 6.59 0.21
C ASP A 62 6.82 6.98 1.51
N GLU A 63 7.61 8.04 1.50
CA GLU A 63 8.27 8.53 2.73
C GLU A 63 7.36 9.49 3.49
N ALA A 64 6.54 10.30 2.79
CA ALA A 64 5.65 11.26 3.43
C ALA A 64 4.43 11.63 2.57
N GLY A 65 3.22 11.24 3.00
CA GLY A 65 1.97 11.73 2.37
C GLY A 65 0.80 10.74 2.37
N GLY A 66 1.11 9.45 2.46
CA GLY A 66 0.16 8.35 2.51
C GLY A 66 -0.16 7.75 1.14
N VAL A 67 -0.48 6.45 1.15
CA VAL A 67 -0.74 5.66 -0.05
C VAL A 67 -2.21 5.29 -0.16
N THR A 68 -2.83 5.57 -1.32
CA THR A 68 -4.22 5.25 -1.65
C THR A 68 -4.34 4.34 -2.87
N LEU A 69 -5.04 3.20 -2.69
CA LEU A 69 -5.43 2.16 -3.67
C LEU A 69 -4.28 1.46 -4.44
N ALA A 70 -3.48 0.64 -3.75
CA ALA A 70 -2.43 -0.17 -4.38
C ALA A 70 -2.75 -1.68 -4.50
N LEU A 71 -2.23 -2.33 -5.55
CA LEU A 71 -2.31 -3.77 -5.88
C LEU A 71 -1.11 -4.60 -5.37
N CYS A 72 -0.33 -4.06 -4.43
CA CYS A 72 1.06 -4.45 -4.27
C CYS A 72 1.54 -4.38 -2.83
N PRO A 73 2.75 -4.90 -2.56
CA PRO A 73 3.57 -4.45 -1.44
C PRO A 73 3.62 -2.93 -1.37
N VAL A 74 3.33 -2.39 -0.17
CA VAL A 74 3.42 -0.98 0.17
C VAL A 74 4.33 -0.82 1.39
N THR A 75 5.21 0.17 1.32
CA THR A 75 5.97 0.69 2.46
C THR A 75 5.67 2.18 2.57
N ASP A 76 5.20 2.63 3.73
CA ASP A 76 4.90 4.03 4.06
C ASP A 76 5.68 4.39 5.32
N GLU A 77 6.50 5.44 5.30
CA GLU A 77 7.27 5.87 6.48
C GLU A 77 6.48 6.87 7.34
N ALA A 78 5.78 7.81 6.71
CA ALA A 78 5.02 8.83 7.44
C ALA A 78 3.75 9.24 6.67
N GLY A 79 2.62 8.67 7.06
CA GLY A 79 1.38 8.99 6.39
C GLY A 79 0.19 8.15 6.85
N GLY A 80 -0.24 7.28 5.97
CA GLY A 80 -1.40 6.43 6.16
C GLY A 80 -1.72 5.68 4.89
N VAL A 81 -1.96 4.39 5.05
CA VAL A 81 -2.14 3.47 3.94
C VAL A 81 -3.61 3.08 3.82
N THR A 82 -4.28 3.44 2.73
CA THR A 82 -5.68 3.06 2.45
C THR A 82 -5.78 2.21 1.19
N LEU A 83 -6.11 0.92 1.32
CA LEU A 83 -6.29 0.01 0.17
C LEU A 83 -7.71 -0.54 0.10
N ALA A 84 -8.24 -0.66 -1.12
CA ALA A 84 -9.49 -1.34 -1.41
C ALA A 84 -9.38 -2.19 -2.68
N LEU A 85 -9.18 -3.51 -2.57
CA LEU A 85 -8.90 -4.33 -3.76
C LEU A 85 -8.99 -5.86 -3.63
N VAL A 86 -8.76 -6.57 -4.75
CA VAL A 86 -8.57 -8.01 -4.82
C VAL A 86 -7.14 -8.31 -5.28
N ALA A 87 -6.36 -9.04 -4.49
CA ALA A 87 -4.97 -9.38 -4.80
C ALA A 87 -4.68 -10.83 -4.43
N HIS A 88 -3.69 -11.47 -5.05
CA HIS A 88 -3.28 -12.80 -4.57
C HIS A 88 -2.44 -12.69 -3.29
N PHE A 89 -1.54 -11.70 -3.25
CA PHE A 89 -0.68 -11.39 -2.12
C PHE A 89 -0.76 -9.88 -1.85
N CYS A 90 -0.87 -9.50 -0.59
CA CYS A 90 -0.78 -8.11 -0.13
C CYS A 90 0.16 -8.05 1.08
N SER A 91 1.07 -7.08 1.08
CA SER A 91 1.98 -6.79 2.19
C SER A 91 1.97 -5.29 2.42
N VAL A 92 1.79 -4.85 3.65
CA VAL A 92 1.86 -3.43 4.01
C VAL A 92 2.78 -3.28 5.20
N THR A 93 3.68 -2.31 5.12
CA THR A 93 4.52 -1.84 6.23
C THR A 93 4.29 -0.35 6.37
N ASP A 94 3.89 0.09 7.55
CA ASP A 94 3.67 1.50 7.90
C ASP A 94 4.49 1.81 9.16
N GLU A 95 5.37 2.82 9.11
CA GLU A 95 6.16 3.22 10.28
C GLU A 95 5.41 4.23 11.16
N ALA A 96 4.67 5.17 10.56
CA ALA A 96 3.96 6.20 11.30
C ALA A 96 2.70 6.69 10.56
N GLY A 97 1.52 6.39 11.08
CA GLY A 97 0.27 6.85 10.50
C GLY A 97 -0.94 6.02 10.88
N GLY A 98 -1.19 4.99 10.09
CA GLY A 98 -2.26 4.03 10.26
C GLY A 98 -2.63 3.34 8.95
N VAL A 99 -2.98 2.06 9.06
CA VAL A 99 -3.29 1.19 7.92
C VAL A 99 -4.79 0.89 7.89
N THR A 100 -5.48 1.24 6.80
CA THR A 100 -6.88 0.88 6.55
C THR A 100 -7.00 0.02 5.29
N LEU A 101 -7.39 -1.25 5.46
CA LEU A 101 -7.51 -2.20 4.36
C LEU A 101 -8.93 -2.76 4.22
N ALA A 102 -9.46 -2.71 3.01
CA ALA A 102 -10.70 -3.35 2.60
C ALA A 102 -10.45 -4.27 1.40
N LEU A 103 -9.96 -5.49 1.62
CA LEU A 103 -9.46 -6.32 0.51
C LEU A 103 -9.91 -7.78 0.54
N VAL A 104 -9.81 -8.44 -0.62
CA VAL A 104 -9.92 -9.90 -0.77
C VAL A 104 -8.58 -10.44 -1.25
N ALA A 105 -7.91 -11.28 -0.47
CA ALA A 105 -6.63 -11.87 -0.89
C ALA A 105 -6.38 -13.30 -0.45
N HIS A 106 -5.48 -14.00 -1.13
CA HIS A 106 -5.08 -15.31 -0.64
C HIS A 106 -4.18 -15.16 0.60
N PHE A 107 -3.26 -14.20 0.58
CA PHE A 107 -2.36 -13.87 1.68
C PHE A 107 -2.32 -12.37 1.92
N CYS A 108 -2.40 -11.97 3.18
CA CYS A 108 -2.27 -10.59 3.63
C CYS A 108 -1.30 -10.52 4.82
N SER A 109 -0.32 -9.61 4.77
CA SER A 109 0.56 -9.28 5.88
C SER A 109 0.52 -7.78 6.13
N VAL A 110 0.37 -7.37 7.38
CA VAL A 110 0.42 -5.96 7.79
C VAL A 110 1.36 -5.83 8.98
N THR A 111 2.27 -4.88 8.90
CA THR A 111 3.09 -4.42 10.02
C THR A 111 2.88 -2.92 10.16
N ASP A 112 2.52 -2.47 11.36
CA ASP A 112 2.37 -1.07 11.72
C ASP A 112 3.22 -0.81 12.98
N GLU A 113 4.13 0.16 12.92
CA GLU A 113 4.96 0.52 14.08
C GLU A 113 4.25 1.53 14.98
N ALA A 114 3.65 2.58 14.42
CA ALA A 114 3.00 3.63 15.19
C ALA A 114 1.76 4.22 14.50
N GLY A 115 0.57 3.85 14.99
CA GLY A 115 -0.69 4.36 14.45
C GLY A 115 -1.90 3.54 14.86
N GLY A 116 -2.31 2.65 13.97
CA GLY A 116 -3.41 1.73 14.16
C GLY A 116 -3.82 1.05 12.86
N VAL A 117 -4.24 -0.21 12.99
CA VAL A 117 -4.61 -1.05 11.86
C VAL A 117 -6.11 -1.33 11.86
N THR A 118 -6.81 -0.97 10.78
CA THR A 118 -8.20 -1.33 10.53
C THR A 118 -8.32 -2.23 9.31
N LEU A 119 -8.72 -3.49 9.51
CA LEU A 119 -8.90 -4.45 8.41
C LEU A 119 -10.34 -4.94 8.28
N ALA A 120 -10.91 -4.76 7.09
CA ALA A 120 -12.07 -5.49 6.58
C ALA A 120 -11.59 -6.44 5.47
N LEU A 121 -11.23 -7.67 5.84
CA LEU A 121 -10.49 -8.58 4.98
C LEU A 121 -11.27 -9.88 4.71
N VAL A 122 -11.20 -10.40 3.48
CA VAL A 122 -11.47 -11.81 3.21
C VAL A 122 -10.17 -12.46 2.75
N ALA A 123 -9.60 -13.38 3.52
CA ALA A 123 -8.37 -14.04 3.14
C ALA A 123 -8.21 -15.51 3.49
N HIS A 124 -7.30 -16.21 2.83
CA HIS A 124 -6.96 -17.56 3.29
C HIS A 124 -6.00 -17.49 4.49
N PHE A 125 -5.03 -16.57 4.42
CA PHE A 125 -4.06 -16.32 5.49
C PHE A 125 -3.92 -14.82 5.74
N CYS A 126 -3.93 -14.42 7.01
CA CYS A 126 -3.71 -13.05 7.44
C CYS A 126 -2.72 -13.00 8.61
N SER A 127 -1.73 -12.11 8.55
CA SER A 127 -0.87 -11.78 9.69
C SER A 127 -0.91 -10.28 9.91
N VAL A 128 -1.06 -9.86 11.16
CA VAL A 128 -1.04 -8.45 11.58
C VAL A 128 -0.10 -8.32 12.77
N THR A 129 0.81 -7.36 12.69
CA THR A 129 1.67 -6.93 13.79
C THR A 129 1.48 -5.43 13.97
N ASP A 130 1.14 -5.01 15.18
CA ASP A 130 1.03 -3.61 15.60
C ASP A 130 1.88 -3.40 16.86
N GLU A 131 2.86 -2.50 16.80
CA GLU A 131 3.73 -2.21 17.95
C GLU A 131 3.14 -1.13 18.86
N ALA A 132 2.67 -0.02 18.29
CA ALA A 132 2.14 1.11 19.05
C ALA A 132 0.89 1.71 18.39
N GLY A 133 -0.26 1.08 18.62
CA GLY A 133 -1.52 1.58 18.10
C GLY A 133 -2.74 0.86 18.66
N GLY A 134 -3.61 0.44 17.75
CA GLY A 134 -4.72 -0.44 18.04
C GLY A 134 -5.16 -1.15 16.78
N VAL A 135 -5.60 -2.39 16.93
CA VAL A 135 -5.99 -3.24 15.81
C VAL A 135 -7.50 -3.48 15.84
N THR A 136 -8.21 -3.03 14.80
CA THR A 136 -9.63 -3.32 14.59
C THR A 136 -9.81 -4.30 13.43
N LEU A 137 -10.38 -5.48 13.71
CA LEU A 137 -10.43 -6.59 12.76
C LEU A 137 -11.86 -7.05 12.47
N ALA A 138 -12.24 -7.01 11.19
CA ALA A 138 -13.40 -7.72 10.65
C ALA A 138 -13.02 -8.75 9.56
N PRO A 139 -12.14 -9.73 9.85
CA PRO A 139 -11.68 -10.71 8.87
C PRO A 139 -12.66 -11.87 8.69
N VAL A 140 -12.80 -12.31 7.45
CA VAL A 140 -13.19 -13.68 7.10
C VAL A 140 -11.91 -14.38 6.65
N ALA A 141 -11.21 -15.00 7.59
CA ALA A 141 -9.95 -15.68 7.32
C ALA A 141 -9.97 -17.16 7.73
N TYR A 142 -9.34 -18.02 6.92
CA TYR A 142 -9.18 -19.43 7.29
C TYR A 142 -8.07 -19.61 8.34
N PHE A 143 -7.00 -18.82 8.24
CA PHE A 143 -5.98 -18.67 9.27
C PHE A 143 -5.66 -17.19 9.49
N TYR A 144 -5.57 -16.78 10.75
CA TYR A 144 -5.09 -15.44 11.10
C TYR A 144 -4.21 -15.45 12.35
N SER A 145 -3.24 -14.53 12.40
CA SER A 145 -2.42 -14.22 13.57
C SER A 145 -2.37 -12.72 13.78
N VAL A 146 -2.48 -12.30 15.03
CA VAL A 146 -2.43 -10.89 15.42
C VAL A 146 -1.50 -10.76 16.61
N THR A 147 -0.52 -9.88 16.47
CA THR A 147 0.34 -9.42 17.56
C THR A 147 0.07 -7.94 17.72
N ASP A 148 -0.39 -7.54 18.90
CA ASP A 148 -0.64 -6.14 19.27
C ASP A 148 0.07 -5.92 20.62
N GLU A 149 1.16 -5.16 20.60
CA GLU A 149 1.95 -4.89 21.80
C GLU A 149 1.32 -3.80 22.70
N ALA A 150 0.47 -2.94 22.13
CA ALA A 150 -0.22 -1.86 22.83
C ALA A 150 -1.51 -2.31 23.54
N GLY A 151 -2.11 -3.43 23.11
CA GLY A 151 -3.27 -4.07 23.73
C GLY A 151 -4.64 -3.50 23.32
N GLY A 152 -4.71 -2.81 22.18
CA GLY A 152 -5.89 -2.17 21.61
C GLY A 152 -6.66 -3.04 20.60
N LEU A 153 -6.77 -4.35 20.82
CA LEU A 153 -7.44 -5.28 19.89
C LEU A 153 -8.98 -5.21 20.03
N LEU A 154 -9.69 -4.90 18.95
CA LEU A 154 -11.17 -4.84 18.84
C LEU A 154 -11.73 -5.72 17.72
#